data_AF-A0A5V6TGM1-F1
#
_entry.id   AF-A0A5V6TGM1-F1
#
_cell.length_a   1.000
_cell.length_b   1.000
_cell.length_c   1.000
_cell.angle_alpha   90.00
_cell.angle_beta   90.00
_cell.angle_gamma   90.00
#
_symmetry.space_group_name_H-M   'P 1'
#
loop_
_entity.id
_entity.type
_entity.pdbx_description
1 polymer ?
#
loop_
_entity_poly.entity_id
_entity_poly.type
_entity_poly.pdbx_seq_one_letter_code
_entity_poly.pdbx_strand_id
1 'polypeptide(L)'
;MEKYLYLTHHGWVEPWVSGGKVPLSQASSYLSEARDKIYTPDENIIDNSTHSKNQFPGLRIEGACRDVKIGEIIIDNKVVASNVSFDIRYEDGLVLCLANRRSNYIAKRLGKVACVRILDVNRLKKVLDEQIGLVSEAGECKYTKYHLRNHFLKSHLDSWQDEFRLFWKNANAQEVVIPPGIAVQERIRCR
;
A
#
# COMPACT_ATOMS: atom_id res chain seq x y z
N MET A 1 -2.67 -5.68 18.71
CA MET A 1 -1.92 -6.51 17.72
C MET A 1 -0.65 -5.77 17.35
N GLU A 2 0.50 -6.44 17.40
CA GLU A 2 1.79 -5.79 17.14
C GLU A 2 2.10 -5.71 15.64
N LYS A 3 2.73 -4.61 15.21
CA LYS A 3 3.25 -4.39 13.85
C LYS A 3 4.56 -3.61 13.90
N TYR A 4 5.30 -3.58 12.80
CA TYR A 4 6.64 -3.01 12.75
C TYR A 4 6.74 -1.90 11.72
N LEU A 5 7.22 -0.73 12.12
CA LEU A 5 7.49 0.39 11.21
C LEU A 5 8.99 0.54 11.02
N TYR A 6 9.43 0.49 9.76
CA TYR A 6 10.83 0.68 9.38
C TYR A 6 11.08 2.11 8.91
N LEU A 7 12.13 2.73 9.44
CA LEU A 7 12.42 4.15 9.29
C LEU A 7 13.75 4.39 8.57
N THR A 8 13.79 5.42 7.73
CA THR A 8 14.98 5.79 6.93
C THR A 8 16.05 6.49 7.77
N HIS A 9 15.67 7.13 8.89
CA HIS A 9 16.59 7.85 9.77
C HIS A 9 16.40 7.44 11.23
N HIS A 10 17.50 7.35 11.98
CA HIS A 10 17.46 7.04 13.42
C HIS A 10 16.72 8.12 14.23
N GLY A 11 16.85 9.39 13.85
CA GLY A 11 16.16 10.50 14.52
C GLY A 11 14.64 10.43 14.44
N TRP A 12 14.09 9.65 13.51
CA TRP A 12 12.65 9.45 13.40
C TRP A 12 12.10 8.44 14.39
N VAL A 13 12.94 7.72 15.15
CA VAL A 13 12.47 6.77 16.18
C VAL A 13 11.81 7.49 17.35
N GLU A 14 12.38 8.62 17.77
CA GLU A 14 12.00 9.29 19.01
C GLU A 14 10.52 9.75 19.00
N PRO A 15 9.99 10.39 17.94
CA PRO A 15 8.58 10.76 17.89
C PRO A 15 7.61 9.59 18.01
N TRP A 16 8.01 8.38 17.60
CA TRP A 16 7.17 7.17 17.75
C TRP A 16 7.22 6.57 19.16
N VAL A 17 8.34 6.70 19.86
CA VAL A 17 8.58 6.07 21.16
C VAL A 17 8.15 6.99 22.31
N SER A 18 8.70 8.21 22.32
CA SER A 18 8.46 9.23 23.34
C SER A 18 7.23 10.10 23.04
N GLY A 19 6.67 9.94 21.84
CA GLY A 19 5.61 10.78 21.32
C GLY A 19 6.15 12.03 20.62
N GLY A 20 5.42 12.53 19.63
CA GLY A 20 5.85 13.64 18.81
C GLY A 20 5.12 13.71 17.48
N LYS A 21 5.48 14.70 16.67
CA LYS A 21 4.89 14.88 15.33
C LYS A 21 5.56 13.95 14.32
N VAL A 22 4.75 13.32 13.48
CA VAL A 22 5.21 12.52 12.34
C VAL A 22 4.41 12.88 11.10
N PRO A 23 5.06 13.00 9.92
CA PRO A 23 4.33 13.21 8.68
C PRO A 23 3.69 11.90 8.21
N LEU A 24 2.45 11.99 7.73
CA LEU A 24 1.82 10.96 6.93
C LEU A 24 1.66 11.47 5.49
N SER A 25 2.04 10.64 4.53
CA SER A 25 2.00 10.95 3.11
C SER A 25 0.86 10.22 2.42
N GLN A 26 0.46 10.76 1.26
CA GLN A 26 -0.51 10.09 0.39
C GLN A 26 0.13 8.92 -0.34
N ALA A 27 -0.68 7.93 -0.73
CA ALA A 27 -0.23 6.77 -1.50
C ALA A 27 0.48 7.18 -2.80
N SER A 28 0.00 8.25 -3.45
CA SER A 28 0.64 8.84 -4.63
C SER A 28 2.10 9.30 -4.43
N SER A 29 2.52 9.59 -3.20
CA SER A 29 3.91 9.98 -2.89
C SER A 29 4.91 8.84 -3.09
N TYR A 30 4.42 7.61 -3.24
CA TYR A 30 5.23 6.41 -3.44
C TYR A 30 5.13 5.86 -4.88
N LEU A 31 4.56 6.62 -5.82
CA LEU A 31 4.50 6.21 -7.21
C LEU A 31 5.86 6.30 -7.91
N SER A 32 6.21 5.27 -8.68
CA SER A 32 7.37 5.25 -9.58
C SER A 32 7.12 4.32 -10.75
N GLU A 33 7.70 4.60 -11.92
CA GLU A 33 7.62 3.71 -13.08
C GLU A 33 8.27 2.34 -12.82
N ALA A 34 9.32 2.31 -11.99
CA ALA A 34 10.02 1.10 -11.59
C ALA A 34 9.67 0.70 -10.16
N ARG A 35 9.58 -0.61 -9.89
CA ARG A 35 9.52 -1.12 -8.51
C ARG A 35 10.89 -1.05 -7.88
N ASP A 36 11.07 -0.16 -6.90
CA ASP A 36 12.28 -0.07 -6.08
C ASP A 36 11.93 0.26 -4.63
N LYS A 37 12.35 -0.62 -3.70
CA LYS A 37 12.12 -0.50 -2.24
C LYS A 37 10.65 -0.26 -1.88
N ILE A 38 10.29 1.00 -1.61
CA ILE A 38 8.96 1.46 -1.20
C ILE A 38 8.12 1.97 -2.37
N TYR A 39 8.74 2.19 -3.53
CA TYR A 39 8.10 2.80 -4.68
C TYR A 39 7.53 1.74 -5.62
N THR A 40 6.29 1.94 -6.04
CA THR A 40 5.56 1.02 -6.92
C THR A 40 4.76 1.78 -7.98
N PRO A 41 4.51 1.22 -9.18
CA PRO A 41 3.73 1.88 -10.22
C PRO A 41 2.21 1.84 -9.95
N ASP A 42 1.77 1.10 -8.94
CA ASP A 42 0.38 0.72 -8.72
C ASP A 42 -0.16 1.02 -7.32
N GLU A 43 0.55 1.85 -6.55
CA GLU A 43 0.22 2.12 -5.13
C GLU A 43 -1.19 2.69 -4.92
N ASN A 44 -1.73 3.42 -5.91
CA ASN A 44 -3.04 4.06 -5.88
C ASN A 44 -4.01 3.51 -6.95
N ILE A 45 -3.68 2.37 -7.57
CA ILE A 45 -4.50 1.77 -8.63
C ILE A 45 -5.50 0.80 -8.01
N ILE A 46 -6.77 0.98 -8.36
CA ILE A 46 -7.82 -0.02 -8.17
C ILE A 46 -8.12 -0.63 -9.54
N ASP A 47 -7.96 -1.95 -9.66
CA ASP A 47 -8.26 -2.71 -10.87
C ASP A 47 -9.17 -3.90 -10.51
N ASN A 48 -10.43 -3.79 -10.92
CA ASN A 48 -11.47 -4.81 -10.76
C ASN A 48 -11.83 -5.48 -12.09
N SER A 49 -11.00 -5.31 -13.12
CA SER A 49 -11.28 -5.83 -14.47
C SER A 49 -11.38 -7.35 -14.45
N THR A 50 -12.23 -7.93 -15.30
CA THR A 50 -12.32 -9.39 -15.42
C THR A 50 -11.09 -9.98 -16.11
N HIS A 51 -10.42 -9.17 -16.94
CA HIS A 51 -9.27 -9.56 -17.76
C HIS A 51 -8.16 -8.51 -17.66
N SER A 52 -6.92 -8.93 -17.89
CA SER A 52 -5.80 -8.00 -17.93
C SER A 52 -5.87 -7.15 -19.20
N LYS A 53 -5.56 -5.85 -19.10
CA LYS A 53 -5.47 -4.96 -20.28
C LYS A 53 -4.43 -5.41 -21.31
N ASN A 54 -3.45 -6.22 -20.91
CA ASN A 54 -2.41 -6.75 -21.78
C ASN A 54 -2.77 -8.10 -22.40
N GLN A 55 -3.97 -8.63 -22.11
CA GLN A 55 -4.37 -9.97 -22.54
C GLN A 55 -4.70 -10.04 -24.04
N PHE A 56 -5.11 -8.93 -24.64
CA PHE A 56 -5.64 -8.89 -26.01
C PHE A 56 -4.71 -8.08 -26.93
N PRO A 57 -3.93 -8.74 -27.79
CA PRO A 57 -3.11 -8.05 -28.79
C PRO A 57 -3.97 -7.14 -29.69
N GLY A 58 -3.54 -5.90 -29.89
CA GLY A 58 -4.26 -4.91 -30.71
C GLY A 58 -5.34 -4.12 -29.96
N LEU A 59 -5.71 -4.50 -28.73
CA LEU A 59 -6.56 -3.69 -27.87
C LEU A 59 -5.69 -2.93 -26.85
N ARG A 60 -5.80 -1.60 -26.85
CA ARG A 60 -5.08 -0.74 -25.89
C ARG A 60 -6.09 0.01 -25.03
N ILE A 61 -5.96 -0.13 -23.73
CA ILE A 61 -6.73 0.62 -22.74
C ILE A 61 -5.75 1.47 -21.94
N GLU A 62 -5.91 2.78 -22.05
CA GLU A 62 -5.05 3.77 -21.42
C GLU A 62 -5.75 4.49 -20.28
N GLY A 63 -4.98 4.81 -19.25
CA GLY A 63 -5.46 5.56 -18.10
C GLY A 63 -6.53 4.82 -17.29
N ALA A 64 -7.30 5.61 -16.54
CA ALA A 64 -8.47 5.13 -15.80
C ALA A 64 -9.64 4.91 -16.77
N CYS A 65 -10.37 3.82 -16.57
CA CYS A 65 -11.60 3.51 -17.29
C CYS A 65 -12.63 2.93 -16.32
N ARG A 66 -13.90 3.29 -16.49
CA ARG A 66 -15.00 2.73 -15.71
C ARG A 66 -16.06 2.18 -16.63
N ASP A 67 -16.68 1.08 -16.21
CA ASP A 67 -17.85 0.48 -16.85
C ASP A 67 -17.66 0.12 -18.33
N VAL A 68 -16.44 -0.14 -18.77
CA VAL A 68 -16.17 -0.65 -20.12
C VAL A 68 -16.60 -2.12 -20.14
N LYS A 69 -17.59 -2.46 -20.96
CA LYS A 69 -18.11 -3.82 -21.11
C LYS A 69 -18.05 -4.24 -22.58
N ILE A 70 -17.48 -5.41 -22.83
CA ILE A 70 -17.39 -6.02 -24.14
C ILE A 70 -18.04 -7.41 -24.03
N GLY A 71 -19.08 -7.63 -24.82
CA GLY A 71 -19.81 -8.91 -24.84
C GLY A 71 -18.90 -10.05 -25.26
N GLU A 72 -18.34 -9.96 -26.45
CA GLU A 72 -17.40 -10.95 -27.01
C GLU A 72 -16.26 -10.24 -27.74
N ILE A 73 -15.06 -10.81 -27.63
CA ILE A 73 -13.91 -10.48 -28.47
C ILE A 73 -13.74 -11.64 -29.45
N ILE A 74 -13.77 -11.32 -30.74
CA ILE A 74 -13.67 -12.31 -31.83
C ILE A 74 -12.40 -12.01 -32.64
N ILE A 75 -11.54 -13.01 -32.80
CA ILE A 75 -10.33 -12.95 -33.63
C ILE A 75 -10.37 -14.15 -34.57
N ASP A 76 -10.21 -13.92 -35.89
CA ASP A 76 -10.26 -14.95 -36.93
C ASP A 76 -11.52 -15.85 -36.84
N ASN A 77 -12.69 -15.22 -36.68
CA ASN A 77 -14.01 -15.86 -36.53
C ASN A 77 -14.13 -16.81 -35.30
N LYS A 78 -13.24 -16.69 -34.31
CA LYS A 78 -13.32 -17.42 -33.05
C LYS A 78 -13.53 -16.46 -31.88
N VAL A 79 -14.45 -16.80 -30.99
CA VAL A 79 -14.63 -16.09 -29.71
C VAL A 79 -13.42 -16.40 -28.82
N VAL A 80 -12.59 -15.39 -28.56
CA VAL A 80 -11.38 -15.52 -27.73
C VAL A 80 -11.63 -15.11 -26.27
N ALA A 81 -12.66 -14.30 -26.03
CA ALA A 81 -13.13 -13.96 -24.70
C ALA A 81 -14.59 -13.51 -24.75
N SER A 82 -15.30 -13.71 -23.64
CA SER A 82 -16.66 -13.23 -23.44
C SER A 82 -16.77 -12.57 -22.06
N ASN A 83 -17.76 -11.69 -21.89
CA ASN A 83 -18.04 -10.98 -20.63
C ASN A 83 -16.81 -10.21 -20.12
N VAL A 84 -16.11 -9.53 -21.04
CA VAL A 84 -14.93 -8.76 -20.71
C VAL A 84 -15.38 -7.41 -20.13
N SER A 85 -14.79 -7.03 -19.00
CA SER A 85 -15.02 -5.72 -18.41
C SER A 85 -13.71 -5.13 -17.89
N PHE A 86 -13.56 -3.82 -18.08
CA PHE A 86 -12.45 -3.04 -17.54
C PHE A 86 -12.99 -1.97 -16.58
N ASP A 87 -12.47 -2.01 -15.36
CA ASP A 87 -12.75 -1.05 -14.29
C ASP A 87 -11.43 -0.77 -13.56
N ILE A 88 -10.75 0.27 -14.04
CA ILE A 88 -9.46 0.73 -13.57
C ILE A 88 -9.61 2.18 -13.13
N ARG A 89 -9.29 2.48 -11.87
CA ARG A 89 -9.36 3.84 -11.35
C ARG A 89 -8.16 4.15 -10.46
N TYR A 90 -7.84 5.43 -10.37
CA TYR A 90 -6.92 5.94 -9.37
C TYR A 90 -7.71 6.37 -8.15
N GLU A 91 -7.25 5.96 -6.98
CA GLU A 91 -7.82 6.34 -5.70
C GLU A 91 -6.68 6.65 -4.74
N ASP A 92 -6.65 7.87 -4.22
CA ASP A 92 -5.58 8.33 -3.34
C ASP A 92 -6.08 8.58 -1.92
N GLY A 93 -5.14 8.69 -0.99
CA GLY A 93 -5.42 8.87 0.42
C GLY A 93 -4.16 8.72 1.26
N LEU A 94 -4.25 9.10 2.53
CA LEU A 94 -3.16 8.87 3.48
C LEU A 94 -2.93 7.38 3.66
N VAL A 95 -1.66 7.00 3.73
CA VAL A 95 -1.25 5.61 3.96
C VAL A 95 -0.19 5.51 5.04
N LEU A 96 -0.36 4.56 5.95
CA LEU A 96 0.70 4.11 6.85
C LEU A 96 0.98 2.63 6.60
N CYS A 97 2.15 2.36 6.03
CA CYS A 97 2.64 1.00 5.76
C CYS A 97 3.46 0.49 6.95
N LEU A 98 3.05 -0.64 7.50
CA LEU A 98 3.71 -1.39 8.56
C LEU A 98 4.04 -2.79 8.04
N ALA A 99 4.87 -3.54 8.75
CA ALA A 99 5.09 -4.96 8.49
C ALA A 99 4.45 -5.82 9.57
N ASN A 100 3.94 -7.00 9.19
CA ASN A 100 3.36 -7.97 10.11
C ASN A 100 4.40 -8.59 11.05
N ARG A 101 5.67 -8.64 10.63
CA ARG A 101 6.76 -9.23 11.41
C ARG A 101 8.02 -8.37 11.41
N ARG A 102 8.81 -8.55 12.46
CA ARG A 102 10.19 -8.07 12.51
C ARG A 102 11.07 -8.90 11.58
N SER A 103 11.81 -8.26 10.69
CA SER A 103 12.71 -8.92 9.75
C SER A 103 13.82 -7.99 9.29
N ASN A 104 15.08 -8.42 9.49
CA ASN A 104 16.23 -7.70 8.93
C ASN A 104 16.24 -7.76 7.40
N TYR A 105 15.68 -8.81 6.81
CA TYR A 105 15.56 -8.93 5.36
C TYR A 105 14.62 -7.85 4.79
N ILE A 106 13.47 -7.61 5.46
CA ILE A 106 12.55 -6.53 5.08
C ILE A 106 13.25 -5.18 5.22
N ALA A 107 13.88 -4.91 6.37
CA ALA A 107 14.61 -3.66 6.60
C ALA A 107 15.68 -3.39 5.53
N LYS A 108 16.49 -4.41 5.21
CA LYS A 108 17.56 -4.32 4.20
C LYS A 108 17.01 -4.05 2.80
N ARG A 109 15.97 -4.78 2.38
CA ARG A 109 15.35 -4.59 1.06
C ARG A 109 14.61 -3.25 0.94
N LEU A 110 14.06 -2.71 2.03
CA LEU A 110 13.49 -1.37 2.07
C LEU A 110 14.56 -0.25 2.17
N GLY A 111 15.81 -0.59 2.47
CA GLY A 111 16.88 0.38 2.72
C GLY A 111 16.67 1.19 4.01
N LYS A 112 16.06 0.60 5.03
CA LYS A 112 15.69 1.27 6.29
C LYS A 112 16.72 0.95 7.39
N VAL A 113 17.02 1.92 8.22
CA VAL A 113 18.11 1.85 9.21
C VAL A 113 17.62 1.73 10.66
N ALA A 114 16.35 2.05 10.92
CA ALA A 114 15.74 1.92 12.22
C ALA A 114 14.38 1.21 12.14
N CYS A 115 13.91 0.68 13.28
CA CYS A 115 12.63 0.00 13.41
C CYS A 115 12.00 0.35 14.75
N VAL A 116 10.68 0.55 14.75
CA VAL A 116 9.86 0.59 15.96
C VAL A 116 8.80 -0.50 15.89
N ARG A 117 8.51 -1.12 17.02
CA ARG A 117 7.40 -2.05 17.19
C ARG A 117 6.22 -1.30 17.76
N ILE A 118 5.15 -1.19 16.98
CA ILE A 118 3.85 -0.67 17.43
C ILE A 118 3.24 -1.72 18.35
N LEU A 119 2.99 -1.36 19.60
CA LEU A 119 2.51 -2.28 20.64
C LEU A 119 1.05 -2.70 20.39
N ASP A 120 0.23 -1.74 19.96
CA ASP A 120 -1.14 -2.01 19.56
C ASP A 120 -1.58 -1.16 18.36
N VAL A 121 -1.63 -1.78 17.19
CA VAL A 121 -2.04 -1.12 15.95
C VAL A 121 -3.48 -0.60 16.00
N ASN A 122 -4.36 -1.23 16.79
CA ASN A 122 -5.75 -0.78 16.93
C ASN A 122 -5.83 0.53 17.72
N ARG A 123 -5.03 0.63 18.78
CA ARG A 123 -4.88 1.87 19.55
C ARG A 123 -4.27 2.99 18.69
N LEU A 124 -3.20 2.70 17.94
CA LEU A 124 -2.61 3.65 17.00
C LEU A 124 -3.65 4.13 15.98
N LYS A 125 -4.36 3.19 15.34
CA LYS A 125 -5.44 3.49 14.40
C LYS A 125 -6.46 4.44 14.99
N LYS A 126 -6.99 4.15 16.19
CA LYS A 126 -7.99 5.01 16.84
C LYS A 126 -7.47 6.44 17.03
N VAL A 127 -6.25 6.59 17.51
CA VAL A 127 -5.60 7.89 17.73
C VAL A 127 -5.40 8.66 16.42
N LEU A 128 -5.04 7.96 15.34
CA LEU A 128 -4.85 8.58 14.03
C LEU A 128 -6.18 8.94 13.37
N ASP A 129 -7.19 8.05 13.44
CA ASP A 129 -8.53 8.31 12.93
C ASP A 129 -9.15 9.56 13.56
N GLU A 130 -9.02 9.70 14.88
CA GLU A 130 -9.51 10.87 15.63
C GLU A 130 -8.84 12.18 15.17
N GLN A 131 -7.53 12.15 14.90
CA GLN A 131 -6.78 13.33 14.43
C GLN A 131 -7.06 13.67 12.97
N ILE A 132 -7.19 12.65 12.12
CA ILE A 132 -7.42 12.81 10.67
C ILE A 132 -8.90 13.19 10.41
N GLY A 133 -9.81 12.83 11.31
CA GLY A 133 -11.25 13.04 11.15
C GLY A 133 -11.92 12.01 10.22
N LEU A 134 -11.24 10.91 9.91
CA LEU A 134 -11.72 9.84 9.03
C LEU A 134 -11.41 8.49 9.65
N VAL A 135 -12.30 7.53 9.44
CA VAL A 135 -12.06 6.14 9.83
C VAL A 135 -11.21 5.46 8.77
N SER A 136 -10.02 4.99 9.13
CA SER A 136 -9.19 4.20 8.20
C SER A 136 -9.74 2.80 7.93
N GLU A 137 -9.40 2.27 6.77
CA GLU A 137 -9.36 0.82 6.54
C GLU A 137 -8.03 0.27 7.07
N ALA A 138 -8.05 -0.94 7.63
CA ALA A 138 -6.89 -1.55 8.25
C ALA A 138 -6.82 -3.04 7.96
N GLY A 139 -5.66 -3.54 7.56
CA GLY A 139 -5.53 -4.95 7.22
C GLY A 139 -4.17 -5.35 6.69
N GLU A 140 -3.96 -6.66 6.66
CA GLU A 140 -2.82 -7.28 5.99
C GLU A 140 -3.04 -7.20 4.47
N CYS A 141 -1.99 -6.77 3.75
CA CYS A 141 -2.03 -6.79 2.30
C CYS A 141 -1.99 -8.24 1.82
N LYS A 142 -2.91 -8.56 0.91
CA LYS A 142 -2.92 -9.78 0.11
C LYS A 142 -2.08 -9.57 -1.14
N TYR A 143 -1.70 -10.67 -1.77
CA TYR A 143 -0.81 -10.64 -2.93
C TYR A 143 -1.34 -11.50 -4.07
N THR A 144 -1.24 -11.00 -5.30
CA THR A 144 -1.70 -11.71 -6.49
C THR A 144 -0.66 -11.71 -7.60
N LYS A 145 -0.68 -12.77 -8.42
CA LYS A 145 0.10 -12.86 -9.66
C LYS A 145 -0.59 -12.19 -10.85
N TYR A 146 -1.87 -11.83 -10.69
CA TYR A 146 -2.72 -11.30 -11.75
C TYR A 146 -2.76 -9.76 -11.73
N HIS A 147 -3.57 -9.16 -12.61
CA HIS A 147 -3.69 -7.71 -12.78
C HIS A 147 -4.47 -7.01 -11.67
N LEU A 148 -5.35 -7.72 -10.96
CA LEU A 148 -6.21 -7.13 -9.92
C LEU A 148 -5.40 -6.37 -8.86
N ARG A 149 -5.84 -5.15 -8.54
CA ARG A 149 -5.19 -4.29 -7.54
C ARG A 149 -6.23 -3.57 -6.70
N ASN A 150 -5.88 -3.37 -5.43
CA ASN A 150 -6.53 -2.39 -4.55
C ASN A 150 -5.57 -2.03 -3.41
N HIS A 151 -6.00 -1.14 -2.51
CA HIS A 151 -5.19 -0.69 -1.36
C HIS A 151 -4.63 -1.81 -0.49
N PHE A 152 -5.24 -3.01 -0.51
CA PHE A 152 -4.84 -4.17 0.26
C PHE A 152 -4.57 -5.41 -0.62
N LEU A 153 -4.46 -5.25 -1.95
CA LEU A 153 -4.15 -6.33 -2.90
C LEU A 153 -3.02 -5.88 -3.82
N LYS A 154 -1.81 -6.33 -3.50
CA LYS A 154 -0.57 -5.94 -4.17
C LYS A 154 -0.08 -7.01 -5.13
N SER A 155 0.91 -6.64 -5.94
CA SER A 155 1.66 -7.60 -6.74
C SER A 155 2.36 -8.63 -5.85
N HIS A 156 2.37 -9.90 -6.25
CA HIS A 156 3.15 -10.95 -5.59
C HIS A 156 4.66 -10.65 -5.51
N LEU A 157 5.17 -9.79 -6.39
CA LEU A 157 6.55 -9.32 -6.36
C LEU A 157 6.87 -8.51 -5.10
N ASP A 158 5.85 -7.98 -4.42
CA ASP A 158 5.96 -7.20 -3.19
C ASP A 158 5.62 -8.01 -1.94
N SER A 159 5.32 -9.31 -2.08
CA SER A 159 4.96 -10.21 -0.96
C SER A 159 6.03 -10.31 0.13
N TRP A 160 7.27 -10.02 -0.21
CA TRP A 160 8.38 -9.99 0.75
C TRP A 160 8.25 -8.87 1.78
N GLN A 161 7.49 -7.80 1.49
CA GLN A 161 7.27 -6.68 2.42
C GLN A 161 6.43 -7.10 3.63
N ASP A 162 5.60 -8.15 3.48
CA ASP A 162 4.72 -8.66 4.53
C ASP A 162 3.91 -7.53 5.18
N GLU A 163 3.30 -6.70 4.33
CA GLU A 163 2.73 -5.41 4.68
C GLU A 163 1.39 -5.53 5.43
N PHE A 164 1.23 -4.65 6.41
CA PHE A 164 -0.03 -4.26 7.02
C PHE A 164 -0.23 -2.77 6.76
N ARG A 165 -1.44 -2.38 6.37
CA ARG A 165 -1.72 -1.00 5.97
C ARG A 165 -2.82 -0.40 6.83
N LEU A 166 -2.66 0.88 7.16
CA LEU A 166 -3.78 1.78 7.47
C LEU A 166 -3.96 2.72 6.30
N PHE A 167 -5.19 2.89 5.82
CA PHE A 167 -5.51 3.74 4.68
C PHE A 167 -6.70 4.65 4.97
N TRP A 168 -6.53 5.95 4.77
CA TRP A 168 -7.60 6.95 4.89
C TRP A 168 -7.89 7.53 3.51
N LYS A 169 -8.95 7.01 2.89
CA LYS A 169 -9.39 7.42 1.55
C LYS A 169 -9.68 8.92 1.50
N ASN A 170 -9.22 9.57 0.43
CA ASN A 170 -9.37 11.01 0.18
C ASN A 170 -8.75 11.94 1.23
N ALA A 171 -7.93 11.43 2.14
CA ALA A 171 -7.19 12.26 3.09
C ALA A 171 -5.94 12.87 2.43
N ASN A 172 -5.63 14.12 2.77
CA ASN A 172 -4.44 14.83 2.31
C ASN A 172 -3.24 14.56 3.22
N ALA A 173 -2.03 14.70 2.67
CA ALA A 173 -0.80 14.64 3.45
C ALA A 173 -0.86 15.62 4.63
N GLN A 174 -0.53 15.15 5.84
CA GLN A 174 -0.57 15.96 7.05
C GLN A 174 0.34 15.40 8.14
N GLU A 175 0.66 16.24 9.12
CA GLU A 175 1.34 15.80 10.34
C GLU A 175 0.31 15.30 11.36
N VAL A 176 0.67 14.22 12.04
CA VAL A 176 -0.10 13.66 13.16
C VAL A 176 0.78 13.58 14.40
N VAL A 177 0.17 13.65 15.57
CA VAL A 177 0.85 13.51 16.86
C VAL A 177 0.74 12.06 17.33
N ILE A 178 1.88 11.40 17.50
CA ILE A 178 1.95 10.08 18.13
C ILE A 178 2.05 10.29 19.64
N PRO A 179 1.20 9.67 20.45
CA PRO A 179 1.33 9.72 21.90
C PRO A 179 2.46 8.79 22.40
N PRO A 180 3.08 9.12 23.55
CA PRO A 180 4.08 8.26 24.17
C PRO A 180 3.55 6.85 24.44
N GLY A 181 4.42 5.85 24.33
CA GLY A 181 4.08 4.46 24.65
C GLY A 181 3.19 3.76 23.61
N ILE A 182 3.05 4.32 22.40
CA ILE A 182 2.46 3.61 21.24
C ILE A 182 3.44 2.57 20.68
N ALA A 183 4.73 2.91 20.68
CA ALA A 183 5.76 2.07 20.11
C ALA A 183 6.99 2.00 21.01
N VAL A 184 7.80 0.98 20.77
CA VAL A 184 9.13 0.84 21.36
C VAL A 184 10.16 0.64 20.26
N GLN A 185 11.39 1.11 20.49
CA GLN A 185 12.47 0.88 19.54
C GLN A 185 12.82 -0.61 19.48
N GLU A 186 12.93 -1.13 18.27
CA GLU A 186 13.27 -2.53 18.01
C GLU A 186 14.65 -2.59 17.32
N ARG A 187 15.53 -3.47 17.80
CA ARG A 187 16.89 -3.58 17.25
C ARG A 187 16.86 -4.30 15.91
N ILE A 188 17.34 -3.65 14.85
CA ILE A 188 17.57 -4.27 13.54
C ILE A 188 19.05 -4.27 13.16
N ARG A 189 19.48 -5.28 12.39
CA ARG A 189 20.84 -5.38 11.86
C ARG A 189 20.84 -4.83 10.45
N CYS A 190 21.42 -3.65 10.29
CA CYS A 190 21.56 -2.96 9.01
C CYS A 190 23.00 -3.16 8.51
N ARG A 191 23.34 -4.37 8.05
CA ARG A 191 24.58 -4.68 7.33
C ARG A 191 24.27 -5.67 6.21
#